data_AF-A0A7S9CMC9-F1
#
_entry.id   AF-A0A7S9CMC9-F1
#
_cell.length_a   1.000
_cell.length_b   1.000
_cell.length_c   1.000
_cell.angle_alpha   90.00
_cell.angle_beta   90.00
_cell.angle_gamma   90.00
#
_symmetry.space_group_name_H-M   'P 1'
#
loop_
_entity.id
_entity.type
_entity.pdbx_description
1 polymer ?
#
loop_
_entity_poly.entity_id
_entity_poly.type
_entity_poly.pdbx_seq_one_letter_code
_entity_poly.pdbx_strand_id
1 'polypeptide(L)' 'MTAAARACQQEKLREQNARIRADRIKEDLAALERLRTYIVRQRRVIVPSDALLAAIDDYVEQLTGDRTALHMKGHSIGVG' A
#
# COMPACT_ATOMS: atom_id res chain seq x y z
N MET A 1 11.38 -0.02 39.80
CA MET A 1 11.30 -0.64 38.45
C MET A 1 12.67 -1.14 38.05
N THR A 2 12.79 -2.41 37.63
CA THR A 2 14.06 -3.02 37.19
C THR A 2 14.28 -2.79 35.69
N ALA A 3 15.54 -2.92 35.23
CA ALA A 3 15.89 -2.77 33.81
C ALA A 3 15.14 -3.77 32.91
N ALA A 4 14.92 -5.00 33.38
CA ALA A 4 14.15 -6.03 32.66
C ALA A 4 12.68 -5.63 32.44
N ALA A 5 12.04 -5.00 33.43
CA ALA A 5 10.66 -4.53 33.31
C ALA A 5 10.52 -3.42 32.25
N ARG A 6 11.53 -2.54 32.14
CA ARG A 6 11.58 -1.47 31.12
C ARG A 6 11.79 -2.05 29.72
N ALA A 7 12.66 -3.05 29.57
CA ALA A 7 12.92 -3.71 28.28
C ALA A 7 11.66 -4.39 27.73
N CYS A 8 10.93 -5.14 28.56
CA CYS A 8 9.66 -5.77 28.17
C CYS A 8 8.59 -4.74 27.78
N GLN A 9 8.49 -3.63 28.53
CA GLN A 9 7.55 -2.55 28.19
C GLN A 9 7.91 -1.88 26.87
N GLN A 10 9.21 -1.68 26.59
CA GLN A 10 9.68 -1.09 25.35
C GLN A 10 9.43 -1.99 24.14
N GLU A 11 9.58 -3.31 24.29
CA GLU A 11 9.23 -4.28 23.25
C GLU A 11 7.73 -4.27 22.91
N LYS A 12 6.86 -4.26 23.93
CA LYS A 12 5.41 -4.14 23.74
C LYS A 12 5.00 -2.86 23.01
N LEU A 13 5.67 -1.74 23.27
CA LEU A 13 5.41 -0.48 22.57
C LEU A 13 5.87 -0.55 21.11
N ARG A 14 7.01 -1.20 20.83
CA ARG A 14 7.48 -1.42 19.46
C ARG A 14 6.50 -2.27 18.66
N GLU A 15 5.98 -3.35 19.25
CA GLU A 15 4.99 -4.21 18.61
C GLU A 15 3.70 -3.46 18.30
N GLN A 16 3.19 -2.66 19.25
CA GLN A 16 2.00 -1.84 19.03
C GLN A 16 2.20 -0.80 17.92
N ASN A 17 3.34 -0.12 17.92
CA ASN A 17 3.68 0.83 16.86
C ASN A 17 3.79 0.16 15.50
N ALA A 18 4.34 -1.07 15.44
CA ALA A 18 4.41 -1.85 14.20
C ALA A 18 3.00 -2.22 13.70
N ARG A 19 2.08 -2.61 14.60
CA ARG A 19 0.67 -2.88 14.25
C ARG A 19 -0.05 -1.65 13.72
N ILE A 20 0.07 -0.51 14.42
CA ILE A 20 -0.52 0.76 13.98
C ILE A 20 0.03 1.15 12.60
N ARG A 21 1.34 1.00 12.37
CA ARG A 21 1.94 1.26 11.07
C ARG A 21 1.41 0.31 10.00
N ALA A 22 1.28 -0.98 10.30
CA ALA A 22 0.75 -1.97 9.35
C ALA A 22 -0.71 -1.67 8.97
N ASP A 23 -1.55 -1.26 9.92
CA ASP A 23 -2.94 -0.93 9.64
C ASP A 23 -3.07 0.35 8.82
N ARG A 24 -2.25 1.38 9.09
CA ARG A 24 -2.15 2.57 8.22
C ARG A 24 -1.72 2.22 6.80
N ILE A 25 -0.71 1.34 6.64
CA ILE A 25 -0.26 0.89 5.33
C ILE A 25 -1.39 0.16 4.59
N LYS A 26 -2.19 -0.68 5.27
CA LYS A 26 -3.35 -1.34 4.64
C LYS A 26 -4.42 -0.33 4.19
N GLU A 27 -4.73 0.67 5.01
CA GLU A 27 -5.68 1.72 4.67
C GLU A 27 -5.22 2.52 3.44
N ASP A 28 -3.94 2.92 3.42
CA ASP A 28 -3.33 3.61 2.28
C ASP A 28 -3.40 2.75 1.01
N LEU A 29 -3.03 1.47 1.08
CA LEU A 29 -3.08 0.56 -0.06
C LEU A 29 -4.52 0.40 -0.60
N ALA A 30 -5.52 0.29 0.26
CA ALA A 30 -6.92 0.20 -0.16
C ALA A 30 -7.41 1.48 -0.85
N ALA A 31 -6.96 2.66 -0.40
CA ALA A 31 -7.27 3.93 -1.05
C ALA A 31 -6.60 4.05 -2.44
N LEU A 32 -5.32 3.65 -2.53
CA LEU A 32 -4.56 3.65 -3.78
C LEU A 32 -5.13 2.66 -4.80
N GLU A 33 -5.58 1.49 -4.38
CA GLU A 33 -6.23 0.51 -5.27
C GLU A 33 -7.52 1.07 -5.89
N ARG A 34 -8.35 1.76 -5.08
CA ARG A 34 -9.56 2.43 -5.56
C ARG A 34 -9.23 3.55 -6.53
N LEU A 35 -8.21 4.36 -6.23
CA LEU A 35 -7.76 5.44 -7.09
C LEU A 35 -7.23 4.91 -8.42
N ARG A 36 -6.37 3.88 -8.39
CA ARG A 36 -5.86 3.18 -9.58
C ARG A 36 -7.00 2.66 -10.45
N THR A 37 -7.98 1.99 -9.83
CA THR A 37 -9.17 1.47 -10.53
C THR A 37 -10.00 2.59 -11.16
N TYR A 38 -10.18 3.70 -10.46
CA TYR A 38 -10.90 4.87 -10.99
C TYR A 38 -10.21 5.46 -12.21
N ILE A 39 -8.89 5.66 -12.14
CA ILE A 39 -8.08 6.20 -13.25
C ILE A 39 -8.16 5.27 -14.46
N VAL A 40 -7.96 3.97 -14.26
CA VAL A 40 -8.02 2.97 -15.35
C VAL A 40 -9.41 2.91 -15.99
N ARG A 41 -10.48 3.06 -15.19
CA ARG A 41 -11.86 3.01 -15.71
C ARG A 41 -12.34 4.31 -16.34
N GLN A 42 -11.75 5.46 -16.00
CA GLN A 42 -12.15 6.73 -16.57
C GLN A 42 -11.43 7.04 -17.88
N ARG A 43 -12.16 6.99 -18.99
CA ARG A 43 -11.70 7.41 -20.34
C ARG A 43 -11.43 8.93 -20.49
N ARG A 44 -11.64 9.76 -19.47
CA ARG A 44 -11.65 11.24 -19.58
C ARG A 44 -10.79 11.95 -18.51
N VAL A 45 -9.76 11.30 -17.98
CA VAL A 45 -8.83 12.03 -17.12
C VAL A 45 -8.01 12.98 -18.00
N ILE A 46 -8.13 14.29 -17.74
CA ILE A 46 -7.41 15.36 -18.49
C ILE A 46 -5.89 15.28 -18.23
N VAL A 47 -5.50 14.61 -17.14
CA VAL A 47 -4.11 14.35 -16.74
C VAL A 47 -3.62 13.07 -17.43
N PRO A 48 -2.35 13.02 -17.91
CA PRO A 48 -1.77 11.78 -18.44
C PRO A 48 -1.87 10.67 -17.40
N SER A 49 -2.73 9.70 -17.67
CA SER A 49 -3.09 8.64 -16.73
C SER A 49 -1.86 7.79 -16.35
N ASP A 50 -0.88 7.67 -17.26
CA ASP A 50 0.37 6.96 -17.02
C ASP A 50 1.23 7.59 -15.92
N ALA A 51 1.31 8.93 -15.88
CA ALA A 51 2.09 9.63 -14.86
C ALA A 51 1.48 9.45 -13.46
N LEU A 52 0.16 9.43 -13.37
CA LEU A 52 -0.55 9.23 -12.11
C LEU A 52 -0.49 7.77 -11.64
N LEU A 53 -0.56 6.80 -12.56
CA LEU A 53 -0.36 5.38 -12.27
C LEU A 53 1.08 5.12 -11.80
N ALA A 54 2.08 5.70 -12.46
CA ALA A 54 3.47 5.57 -12.05
C ALA A 54 3.72 6.12 -10.63
N ALA A 55 3.13 7.28 -10.29
CA ALA A 55 3.22 7.84 -8.95
C ALA A 55 2.56 6.96 -7.87
N ILE A 56 1.44 6.29 -8.21
CA ILE A 56 0.81 5.30 -7.33
C ILE A 56 1.76 4.12 -7.11
N ASP A 57 2.33 3.57 -8.18
CA ASP A 57 3.22 2.42 -8.12
C ASP A 57 4.51 2.74 -7.31
N ASP A 58 5.10 3.93 -7.50
CA ASP A 58 6.29 4.38 -6.76
C ASP A 58 5.99 4.57 -5.26
N TYR A 59 4.80 5.04 -4.89
CA TYR A 59 4.40 5.15 -3.48
C TYR A 59 4.13 3.77 -2.86
N VAL A 60 3.55 2.85 -3.62
CA VAL A 60 3.35 1.45 -3.20
C VAL A 60 4.69 0.75 -2.95
N GLU A 61 5.68 0.97 -3.82
CA GLU A 61 7.05 0.47 -3.65
C GLU A 61 7.69 1.00 -2.35
N GLN A 62 7.50 2.29 -2.03
CA GLN A 62 8.00 2.87 -0.78
C GLN A 62 7.33 2.27 0.47
N LEU A 63 6.05 1.92 0.39
CA LEU A 63 5.30 1.36 1.51
C LEU A 63 5.58 -0.13 1.73
N THR A 64 5.77 -0.89 0.65
CA THR A 64 5.74 -2.36 0.67
C THR A 64 7.04 -3.02 0.20
N GLY A 65 7.90 -2.30 -0.52
CA GLY A 65 9.04 -2.85 -1.25
C GLY A 65 8.66 -3.58 -2.54
N ASP A 66 7.37 -3.60 -2.93
CA ASP A 66 6.87 -4.24 -4.15
C ASP A 66 6.03 -3.25 -4.96
N ARG A 67 6.64 -2.69 -6.01
CA ARG A 67 5.98 -1.77 -6.96
C ARG A 67 4.70 -2.34 -7.57
N THR A 68 4.60 -3.67 -7.68
CA THR A 68 3.49 -4.35 -8.33
C THR A 68 2.40 -4.81 -7.36
N ALA A 69 2.48 -4.43 -6.07
CA ALA A 69 1.55 -4.93 -5.07
C ALA A 69 0.07 -4.59 -5.36
N LEU A 70 -0.20 -3.53 -6.15
CA LEU A 70 -1.54 -3.15 -6.61
C LEU A 70 -1.87 -3.58 -8.05
N HIS A 71 -0.97 -4.31 -8.72
CA HIS A 71 -1.25 -4.88 -10.02
C HIS A 71 -2.21 -6.07 -9.83
N MET A 72 -3.37 -6.03 -10.49
CA MET A 72 -4.31 -7.14 -10.46
C MET A 72 -3.61 -8.42 -10.96
N LYS A 73 -3.46 -9.41 -10.09
CA LYS A 73 -3.16 -10.81 -10.47
C LYS A 73 -4.38 -11.40 -11.16
N GLY A 74 -4.58 -11.11 -12.44
CA GLY A 74 -5.74 -11.67 -13.13
C GLY A 74 -6.12 -10.93 -14.40
N HIS A 75 -5.26 -10.99 -15.40
CA HIS A 75 -5.73 -10.98 -16.78
C HIS A 75 -5.15 -12.19 -17.50
N SER A 76 -5.57 -13.39 -17.07
CA SER A 76 -5.65 -14.50 -18.02
C SER A 76 -6.72 -14.10 -19.03
N ILE A 77 -6.28 -13.48 -20.13
CA ILE A 77 -7.10 -13.35 -21.34
C ILE A 77 -7.55 -14.78 -21.68
N GLY A 78 -8.83 -15.05 -21.44
CA GLY A 78 -9.49 -16.22 -21.99
C GLY A 78 -9.43 -16.08 -23.50
N VAL A 79 -8.55 -16.85 -24.13
CA VAL A 79 -8.59 -17.11 -25.56
C VAL A 79 -9.76 -18.08 -25.76
N GLY A 80 -10.83 -17.58 -26.35
CA GLY A 80 -12.01 -18.33 -26.79
C GLY A 80 -12.38 -17.89 -28.19
#